data_AF-H9FGZ4-F1
#
_entry.id   AF-H9FGZ4-F1
#
_cell.length_a   1.000
_cell.length_b   1.000
_cell.length_c   1.000
_cell.angle_alpha   90.00
_cell.angle_beta   90.00
_cell.angle_gamma   90.00
#
_symmetry.space_group_name_H-M   'P 1'
#
loop_
_entity.id
_entity.type
_entity.pdbx_description
1 polymer ?
#
loop_
_entity_poly.entity_id
_entity_poly.type
_entity_poly.pdbx_seq_one_letter_code
_entity_poly.pdbx_strand_id
1 'polypeptide(L)' 'LKSGDTEKITFFASVSRQKEIYIMAANYLQSLDWRKEPEIMRNIISFYTKGRALDLLAGFYDACAQVEIDEYQNYDKA' A
#
# COMPACT_ATOMS: atom_id res chain seq x y z
N LEU A 1 -1.95 3.57 16.48
CA LEU A 1 -0.61 3.29 15.92
C LEU A 1 -0.05 4.60 15.41
N LYS A 2 1.12 5.03 15.91
CA LYS A 2 1.66 6.36 15.62
C LYS A 2 2.50 6.30 14.34
N SER A 3 2.44 7.33 13.51
CA SER A 3 3.16 7.46 12.22
C SER A 3 4.64 7.00 12.26
N GLY A 4 5.33 7.19 13.40
CA GLY A 4 6.72 6.73 13.59
C GLY A 4 6.95 5.21 13.55
N ASP A 5 5.92 4.37 13.73
CA ASP A 5 6.07 2.91 13.56
C ASP A 5 6.06 2.54 12.06
N THR A 6 5.26 3.25 11.26
CA THR A 6 5.16 3.05 9.80
C THR A 6 6.46 3.43 9.09
N GLU A 7 7.10 4.55 9.48
CA GLU A 7 8.40 4.94 8.95
C GLU A 7 9.48 3.90 9.27
N LYS A 8 9.52 3.38 10.49
CA LYS A 8 10.47 2.33 10.89
C LYS A 8 10.28 1.04 10.10
N ILE A 9 9.04 0.61 9.90
CA ILE A 9 8.71 -0.58 9.12
C ILE A 9 9.17 -0.39 7.66
N THR A 10 8.84 0.76 7.06
CA THR A 10 9.21 1.09 5.68
C THR A 10 10.74 1.14 5.51
N PHE A 11 11.43 1.78 6.45
CA PHE A 11 12.89 1.85 6.47
C PHE A 11 13.51 0.46 6.59
N PHE A 12 13.07 -0.33 7.57
CA PHE A 12 13.57 -1.68 7.80
C PHE A 12 13.37 -2.55 6.56
N ALA A 13 12.16 -2.61 6.00
CA ALA A 13 11.89 -3.38 4.80
C ALA A 13 12.79 -2.96 3.63
N SER A 14 12.98 -1.65 3.44
CA SER A 14 13.83 -1.10 2.38
C SER A 14 15.27 -1.58 2.48
N VAL A 15 15.83 -1.70 3.68
CA VAL A 15 17.21 -2.15 3.90
C VAL A 15 17.35 -3.68 3.98
N SER A 16 16.33 -4.43 4.39
CA SER A 16 16.42 -5.88 4.58
C SER A 16 16.68 -6.65 3.28
N ARG A 17 16.18 -6.16 2.13
CA ARG A 17 16.32 -6.81 0.81
C ARG A 17 15.81 -8.26 0.75
N GLN A 18 14.87 -8.62 1.63
CA GLN A 18 14.24 -9.93 1.67
C GLN A 18 12.81 -9.83 1.13
N LYS A 19 12.47 -10.76 0.21
CA LYS A 19 11.16 -10.75 -0.46
C LYS A 19 9.99 -10.82 0.52
N GLU A 20 10.08 -11.72 1.49
CA GLU A 20 9.04 -11.91 2.52
C GLU A 20 8.83 -10.66 3.37
N ILE A 21 9.92 -9.94 3.70
CA ILE A 21 9.84 -8.69 4.46
C ILE A 21 9.15 -7.60 3.63
N TYR A 22 9.44 -7.51 2.33
CA TYR A 22 8.71 -6.59 1.45
C TYR A 22 7.21 -6.91 1.41
N ILE A 23 6.84 -8.18 1.27
CA ILE A 23 5.43 -8.61 1.23
C ILE A 23 4.74 -8.29 2.55
N MET A 24 5.36 -8.61 3.70
CA MET A 24 4.79 -8.31 5.02
C MET A 24 4.62 -6.80 5.24
N ALA A 25 5.62 -5.99 4.87
CA ALA A 25 5.52 -4.55 4.97
C ALA A 25 4.39 -3.99 4.11
N ALA A 26 4.28 -4.44 2.85
CA ALA A 26 3.20 -4.02 1.96
C ALA A 26 1.81 -4.42 2.50
N ASN A 27 1.66 -5.64 3.01
CA ASN A 27 0.41 -6.12 3.63
C ASN A 27 0.02 -5.26 4.84
N TYR A 28 0.99 -4.92 5.69
CA TYR A 28 0.75 -4.02 6.81
C TYR A 28 0.32 -2.63 6.33
N LEU A 29 1.02 -2.05 5.35
CA LEU A 29 0.70 -0.73 4.80
C LEU A 29 -0.69 -0.69 4.14
N GLN A 30 -1.13 -1.78 3.48
CA GLN A 30 -2.49 -1.90 2.94
C GLN A 30 -3.58 -1.81 4.02
N SER A 31 -3.29 -2.17 5.27
CA SER A 31 -4.25 -2.07 6.38
C SER A 31 -4.40 -0.65 6.95
N LEU A 32 -3.55 0.29 6.51
CA LEU A 32 -3.59 1.69 6.91
C LEU A 32 -4.49 2.52 5.96
N ASP A 33 -4.73 3.78 6.31
CA ASP A 33 -5.48 4.73 5.47
C ASP A 33 -4.59 5.29 4.34
N TRP A 34 -4.21 4.43 3.40
CA TRP A 34 -3.33 4.76 2.27
C TRP A 34 -3.95 5.78 1.30
N ARG A 35 -5.27 6.00 1.36
CA ARG A 35 -5.98 7.02 0.55
C ARG A 35 -5.60 8.44 0.96
N LYS A 36 -5.38 8.67 2.26
CA LYS A 36 -4.97 9.99 2.78
C LYS A 36 -3.48 10.26 2.63
N GLU A 37 -2.68 9.21 2.41
CA GLU A 37 -1.22 9.28 2.41
C GLU A 37 -0.62 8.64 1.15
N PRO A 38 -0.44 9.40 0.06
CA PRO A 38 0.07 8.88 -1.22
C PRO A 38 1.46 8.23 -1.14
N GLU A 39 2.23 8.53 -0.09
CA GLU A 39 3.50 7.85 0.18
C GLU A 39 3.32 6.40 0.61
N ILE A 40 2.30 6.09 1.42
CA ILE A 40 1.97 4.72 1.82
C ILE A 40 1.64 3.90 0.56
N MET A 41 0.82 4.45 -0.34
CA MET A 41 0.49 3.82 -1.62
C MET A 41 1.73 3.52 -2.47
N ARG A 42 2.65 4.48 -2.61
CA ARG A 42 3.91 4.28 -3.35
C ARG A 42 4.77 3.17 -2.72
N ASN A 43 4.81 3.10 -1.39
CA ASN A 43 5.57 2.08 -0.67
C ASN A 43 4.94 0.68 -0.84
N ILE A 44 3.60 0.55 -0.83
CA ILE A 44 2.91 -0.70 -1.11
C ILE A 44 3.31 -1.23 -2.50
N ILE A 45 3.20 -0.40 -3.53
CA ILE A 45 3.54 -0.77 -4.92
C ILE A 45 5.02 -1.18 -5.02
N SER A 46 5.91 -0.36 -4.45
CA SER A 46 7.36 -0.60 -4.43
C SER A 46 7.70 -1.94 -3.77
N PHE A 47 7.08 -2.24 -2.62
CA PHE A 47 7.36 -3.46 -1.87
C PHE A 47 6.77 -4.70 -2.53
N TYR A 48 5.54 -4.69 -3.04
CA TYR A 48 5.06 -5.86 -3.79
C TYR A 48 5.87 -6.13 -5.06
N THR A 49 6.31 -5.08 -5.75
CA THR A 49 7.19 -5.21 -6.92
C THR A 49 8.53 -5.85 -6.53
N LYS A 50 9.19 -5.33 -5.48
CA LYS A 50 10.46 -5.88 -4.98
C LYS A 50 10.32 -7.30 -4.40
N GLY A 51 9.19 -7.59 -3.77
CA GLY A 51 8.82 -8.91 -3.25
C GLY A 51 8.45 -9.92 -4.34
N ARG A 52 8.23 -9.47 -5.59
CA ARG A 52 7.69 -10.25 -6.71
C ARG A 52 6.32 -10.87 -6.42
N ALA A 53 5.50 -10.19 -5.61
CA ALA A 53 4.15 -10.62 -5.29
C ALA A 53 3.14 -9.95 -6.25
N LEU A 54 3.16 -10.40 -7.50
CA LEU A 54 2.35 -9.79 -8.58
C LEU A 54 0.85 -9.94 -8.34
N ASP A 55 0.41 -11.05 -7.75
CA ASP A 55 -1.01 -11.27 -7.43
C ASP A 55 -1.51 -10.27 -6.39
N LEU A 56 -0.69 -10.00 -5.36
CA LEU A 56 -1.01 -8.99 -4.34
C LEU A 56 -0.95 -7.57 -4.89
N LEU A 57 -0.03 -7.30 -5.81
CA LEU A 57 0.05 -6.00 -6.50
C LEU A 57 -1.18 -5.76 -7.38
N ALA A 58 -1.63 -6.77 -8.12
CA ALA A 58 -2.84 -6.70 -8.93
C ALA A 58 -4.06 -6.44 -8.05
N GLY A 59 -4.23 -7.21 -6.96
CA GLY A 59 -5.32 -6.99 -6.01
C GLY A 59 -5.29 -5.60 -5.37
N PHE A 60 -4.11 -5.01 -5.16
CA PHE A 60 -4.01 -3.64 -4.69
C PHE A 60 -4.47 -2.62 -5.76
N TYR A 61 -4.11 -2.81 -7.03
CA TYR A 61 -4.61 -1.94 -8.11
C TYR A 61 -6.13 -2.05 -8.29
N ASP A 62 -6.71 -3.25 -8.14
CA ASP A 62 -8.17 -3.44 -8.15
C ASP A 62 -8.83 -2.65 -7.01
N ALA A 63 -8.24 -2.69 -5.80
CA ALA A 63 -8.72 -1.90 -4.67
C ALA A 63 -8.63 -0.39 -4.93
N CYS A 64 -7.56 0.10 -5.56
CA CYS A 64 -7.44 1.51 -5.95
C CYS A 64 -8.51 1.91 -6.97
N ALA A 65 -8.77 1.08 -7.98
CA ALA A 65 -9.79 1.35 -8.98
C ALA A 65 -11.20 1.39 -8.35
N GLN A 66 -11.52 0.46 -7.44
CA GLN A 66 -12.80 0.47 -6.74
C GLN A 66 -13.00 1.74 -5.92
N VAL A 67 -11.95 2.18 -5.22
CA VAL A 67 -11.95 3.42 -4.45
C VAL A 67 -12.24 4.65 -5.32
N GLU A 68 -11.62 4.73 -6.48
CA GLU A 68 -11.82 5.83 -7.43
C GLU A 68 -13.26 5.83 -7.96
N ILE A 69 -13.82 4.66 -8.30
CA ILE A 69 -15.24 4.52 -8.70
C ILE A 69 -16.18 5.01 -7.59
N ASP A 70 -15.94 4.61 -6.34
CA ASP A 70 -16.78 4.98 -5.20
C ASP A 70 -16.72 6.50 -4.92
N GLU A 71 -15.57 7.16 -5.16
CA GLU A 71 -15.44 8.61 -5.06
C GLU A 71 -16.23 9.30 -6.17
N TYR A 72 -16.08 8.87 -7.43
CA TYR A 72 -16.83 9.43 -8.56
C TYR A 72 -18.34 9.30 -8.41
N GLN A 73 -18.85 8.15 -7.94
CA GLN A 73 -20.29 7.97 -7.70
C GLN A 73 -20.86 8.84 -6.57
N ASN A 74 -20.02 9.29 -5.63
CA ASN A 74 -20.44 10.21 -4.58
C ASN A 74 -20.48 11.67 -5.06
N TYR A 75 -19.68 12.05 -6.05
CA TYR A 75 -19.75 13.39 -6.65
C TYR A 75 -21.08 13.63 -7.40
N ASP A 76 -21.66 12.61 -8.04
CA ASP A 76 -22.96 12.72 -8.72
C ASP A 76 -24.15 12.91 -7.75
N LYS A 77 -23.94 12.74 -6.45
CA LYS A 77 -24.98 12.86 -5.41
C LYS A 77 -24.93 14.17 -4.62
N ALA A 78 -23.95 15.05 -4.86
CA ALA A 78 -23.79 16.34 -4.19
C ALA A 78 -24.28 17.50 -5.07
#